data_AF-A0AAD8CGN6-F1
#
_entry.id   AF-A0AAD8CGN6-F1
#
_cell.length_a   1.000
_cell.length_b   1.000
_cell.length_c   1.000
_cell.angle_alpha   90.00
_cell.angle_beta   90.00
_cell.angle_gamma   90.00
#
_symmetry.space_group_name_H-M   'P 1'
#
loop_
_entity.id
_entity.type
_entity.pdbx_description
1 polymer ?
#
loop_
_entity_poly.entity_id
_entity_poly.type
_entity_poly.pdbx_seq_one_letter_code
_entity_poly.pdbx_strand_id
1 'polypeptide(L)'
;MVFQHCDEDKKGYLSREDVKVAVVMLFGYKPSKTETDVMMASIMQANVPGMPLDHFVSLMGRKLAAQDNYEKTRQIFTGFDIHCHGF
;
A
#
# COMPACT_ATOMS: atom_id res chain seq x y z
N MET A 1 14.78 8.20 -2.50
CA MET A 1 13.83 7.07 -2.65
C MET A 1 12.51 7.44 -1.99
N VAL A 2 11.35 6.88 -2.38
CA VAL A 2 10.03 7.23 -1.81
C VAL A 2 10.03 7.16 -0.28
N PHE A 3 10.64 6.12 0.30
CA PHE A 3 10.78 5.99 1.75
C PHE A 3 11.40 7.24 2.41
N GLN A 4 12.55 7.71 1.92
CA GLN A 4 13.24 8.88 2.48
C GLN A 4 12.46 10.18 2.32
N HIS A 5 11.57 10.25 1.33
CA HIS A 5 10.71 11.41 1.11
C HIS A 5 9.50 11.40 2.04
N CYS A 6 9.04 10.22 2.44
CA CYS A 6 7.93 10.05 3.38
C CYS A 6 8.37 9.98 4.84
N ASP A 7 9.62 9.64 5.13
CA ASP A 7 10.20 9.66 6.49
C ASP A 7 10.45 11.10 6.94
N GLU A 8 9.38 11.75 7.42
CA GLU A 8 9.44 13.07 8.03
C GLU A 8 10.50 13.06 9.16
N ASP A 9 11.27 14.12 9.34
CA ASP A 9 12.36 14.21 10.33
C ASP A 9 13.49 13.15 10.23
N LYS A 10 13.50 12.27 9.22
CA LYS A 10 14.49 11.21 9.03
C LYS A 10 14.60 10.27 10.24
N LYS A 11 13.45 9.87 10.79
CA LYS A 11 13.32 8.98 11.95
C LYS A 11 13.83 7.56 11.68
N GLY A 12 13.92 7.16 10.41
CA GLY A 12 14.30 5.82 9.97
C GLY A 12 13.13 4.83 9.90
N TYR A 13 11.90 5.32 10.08
CA TYR A 13 10.67 4.52 9.98
C TYR A 13 9.50 5.36 9.48
N LEU A 14 8.52 4.72 8.84
CA LEU A 14 7.30 5.36 8.39
C LEU A 14 6.17 5.18 9.41
N SER A 15 5.54 6.27 9.80
CA SER A 15 4.29 6.25 10.55
C SER A 15 3.14 5.74 9.68
N ARG A 16 1.96 5.59 10.28
CA ARG A 16 0.75 5.21 9.56
C ARG A 16 0.38 6.23 8.48
N GLU A 17 0.65 7.50 8.72
CA GLU A 17 0.39 8.61 7.82
C GLU A 17 1.38 8.58 6.66
N ASP A 18 2.67 8.39 6.96
CA ASP A 18 3.75 8.33 5.97
C ASP A 18 3.56 7.16 5.00
N VAL A 19 3.10 6.00 5.50
CA VAL A 19 2.75 4.85 4.65
C VAL A 19 1.63 5.20 3.67
N LYS A 20 0.61 5.97 4.08
CA LYS A 20 -0.46 6.41 3.16
C LYS A 20 0.11 7.31 2.06
N VAL A 21 0.99 8.24 2.41
CA VAL A 21 1.66 9.13 1.44
C VAL A 21 2.50 8.30 0.47
N ALA A 22 3.26 7.33 0.97
CA ALA A 22 4.07 6.45 0.15
C ALA A 22 3.22 5.63 -0.84
N VAL A 23 2.06 5.13 -0.42
CA VAL A 23 1.12 4.41 -1.31
C VAL A 23 0.58 5.33 -2.41
N VAL A 24 0.22 6.58 -2.07
CA VAL A 24 -0.20 7.57 -3.07
C VAL A 24 0.93 7.85 -4.06
N MET A 25 2.17 7.99 -3.60
CA MET A 25 3.33 8.25 -4.47
C MET A 25 3.68 7.08 -5.38
N LEU A 26 3.59 5.84 -4.88
CA LEU A 26 3.96 4.64 -5.64
C LEU A 26 2.86 4.16 -6.59
N PHE A 27 1.59 4.21 -6.14
CA PHE A 27 0.47 3.57 -6.84
C PHE A 27 -0.60 4.54 -7.34
N GLY A 28 -0.53 5.82 -6.93
CA GLY A 28 -1.43 6.86 -7.41
C GLY A 28 -2.84 6.84 -6.81
N TYR A 29 -3.06 6.12 -5.70
CA TYR A 29 -4.35 6.09 -5.00
C TYR A 29 -4.17 6.19 -3.48
N LYS A 30 -5.22 6.67 -2.81
CA LYS A 30 -5.26 6.75 -1.35
C LYS A 30 -5.73 5.41 -0.77
N PRO A 31 -4.91 4.72 0.04
CA PRO A 31 -5.31 3.45 0.63
C PRO A 31 -6.48 3.63 1.60
N SER A 32 -7.34 2.61 1.70
CA SER A 32 -8.46 2.61 2.64
C SER A 32 -7.98 2.41 4.09
N LYS A 33 -8.86 2.63 5.07
CA LYS A 33 -8.57 2.35 6.48
C LYS A 33 -8.16 0.89 6.67
N THR A 34 -8.98 -0.04 6.16
CA THR A 34 -8.76 -1.49 6.25
C THR A 34 -7.47 -1.90 5.56
N GLU A 35 -7.19 -1.36 4.37
CA GLU A 35 -5.94 -1.67 3.66
C GLU A 35 -4.71 -1.18 4.44
N THR A 36 -4.79 0.03 5.00
CA THR A 36 -3.72 0.56 5.86
C THR A 36 -3.54 -0.31 7.11
N ASP A 37 -4.64 -0.76 7.73
CA ASP A 37 -4.59 -1.67 8.89
C ASP A 37 -3.89 -2.98 8.53
N VAL A 38 -4.19 -3.56 7.37
CA VAL A 38 -3.52 -4.77 6.88
C VAL A 38 -2.02 -4.53 6.65
N MET A 39 -1.65 -3.40 6.03
CA MET A 39 -0.24 -3.05 5.81
C MET A 39 0.53 -2.85 7.13
N MET A 40 -0.12 -2.29 8.15
CA MET A 40 0.47 -2.00 9.45
C MET A 40 0.34 -3.13 10.47
N ALA A 41 -0.42 -4.19 10.17
CA ALA A 41 -0.70 -5.27 11.12
C ALA A 41 0.56 -5.92 11.70
N SER A 42 1.57 -6.17 10.85
CA SER A 42 2.86 -6.75 11.28
C SER A 42 3.66 -5.82 12.18
N ILE A 43 3.57 -4.50 11.94
CA ILE A 43 4.22 -3.46 12.74
C ILE A 43 3.57 -3.37 14.12
N MET A 44 2.22 -3.44 14.18
CA MET A 44 1.47 -3.44 15.43
C MET A 44 1.76 -4.68 16.28
N GLN A 45 1.91 -5.86 15.65
CA GLN A 45 2.28 -7.09 16.36
C GLN A 45 3.71 -7.04 16.92
N ALA A 46 4.65 -6.41 16.19
CA ALA A 46 6.03 -6.26 16.63
C ALA A 46 6.23 -5.17 17.71
N ASN A 47 5.18 -4.40 18.04
CA ASN A 47 5.21 -3.28 18.98
C ASN A 47 6.33 -2.26 18.70
N VAL A 48 6.62 -2.02 17.41
CA VAL A 48 7.61 -1.04 16.96
C VAL A 48 6.92 0.28 16.58
N PRO A 49 7.61 1.44 16.67
CA PRO A 49 6.98 2.75 16.48
C PRO A 49 6.49 3.02 15.04
N GLY A 50 6.97 2.28 14.05
CA GLY A 50 6.54 2.41 12.66
C GLY A 50 7.24 1.41 11.73
N MET A 51 6.99 1.53 10.43
CA MET A 51 7.48 0.60 9.42
C MET A 51 8.94 0.92 9.01
N PRO A 52 9.91 0.04 9.26
CA PRO A 52 11.30 0.24 8.83
C PRO A 52 11.46 0.03 7.33
N LEU A 53 12.58 0.49 6.77
CA LEU A 53 12.88 0.44 5.34
C LEU A 53 12.78 -0.98 4.74
N ASP A 54 13.40 -1.98 5.36
CA ASP A 54 13.35 -3.37 4.86
C ASP A 54 11.92 -3.90 4.75
N HIS A 55 11.11 -3.64 5.77
CA HIS A 55 9.71 -4.08 5.77
C HIS A 55 8.90 -3.32 4.71
N PHE A 56 9.15 -2.02 4.56
CA PHE A 56 8.53 -1.20 3.53
C PHE A 56 8.85 -1.70 2.12
N VAL A 57 10.13 -1.97 1.81
CA VAL A 57 10.56 -2.46 0.50
C VAL A 57 9.96 -3.84 0.22
N SER A 58 9.95 -4.74 1.19
CA SER A 58 9.32 -6.06 1.05
C SER A 58 7.80 -5.98 0.80
N LEU A 59 7.10 -5.12 1.53
CA LEU A 59 5.66 -4.95 1.39
C LEU A 59 5.27 -4.28 0.07
N MET A 60 5.91 -3.16 -0.26
CA MET A 60 5.63 -2.43 -1.50
C MET A 60 6.11 -3.20 -2.73
N GLY A 61 7.23 -3.94 -2.63
CA GLY A 61 7.72 -4.81 -3.69
C GLY A 61 6.74 -5.93 -4.01
N ARG A 62 6.18 -6.61 -2.98
CA ARG A 62 5.12 -7.61 -3.18
C ARG A 62 3.87 -7.00 -3.80
N LYS A 63 3.47 -5.80 -3.35
CA LYS A 63 2.32 -5.09 -3.87
C LYS A 63 2.51 -4.67 -5.34
N LEU A 64 3.70 -4.19 -5.70
CA LEU A 64 4.10 -3.87 -7.09
C LEU A 64 4.10 -5.13 -7.96
N ALA A 65 4.64 -6.25 -7.47
CA ALA A 65 4.67 -7.51 -8.21
C ALA A 65 3.28 -8.12 -8.42
N ALA A 66 2.38 -7.94 -7.45
CA ALA A 66 0.99 -8.38 -7.54
C ALA A 66 0.12 -7.44 -8.40
N GLN A 67 0.60 -6.23 -8.69
CA GLN A 67 -0.11 -5.26 -9.53
C GLN A 67 -0.07 -5.72 -10.99
N ASP A 68 -1.02 -6.56 -11.37
CA ASP A 68 -1.27 -6.90 -12.77
C ASP A 68 -1.82 -5.65 -13.47
N ASN A 69 -1.21 -5.26 -14.60
CA ASN A 69 -1.69 -4.15 -15.41
C ASN A 69 -3.17 -4.32 -15.84
N TYR A 70 -3.64 -5.57 -15.90
CA TYR A 70 -5.04 -5.90 -16.19
C TYR A 70 -5.98 -5.77 -14.98
N GLU A 71 -5.47 -5.64 -13.76
CA GLU A 71 -6.29 -5.57 -12.55
C GLU A 71 -7.18 -4.33 -12.55
N LYS A 72 -6.67 -3.18 -13.02
CA LYS A 72 -7.48 -1.96 -13.18
C LYS A 72 -8.62 -2.17 -14.17
N THR A 73 -8.32 -2.79 -15.32
CA THR A 73 -9.33 -3.12 -16.33
C THR A 73 -10.37 -4.09 -15.78
N ARG A 74 -9.94 -5.12 -15.03
CA ARG A 74 -10.83 -6.08 -14.38
C ARG A 74 -11.69 -5.43 -13.31
N GLN A 75 -11.14 -4.56 -12.45
CA GLN A 75 -11.92 -3.88 -11.41
C GLN A 75 -13.01 -2.98 -12.01
N ILE A 76 -12.70 -2.29 -13.11
CA ILE A 76 -13.70 -1.52 -13.86
C ILE A 76 -14.77 -2.48 -14.40
N PHE A 77 -14.37 -3.50 -15.15
CA PHE A 77 -15.31 -4.48 -15.70
C PHE A 77 -16.18 -5.14 -14.62
N THR A 78 -15.62 -5.60 -13.51
CA THR A 78 -16.36 -6.19 -12.38
C THR A 78 -17.26 -5.19 -11.68
N GLY A 79 -16.88 -3.92 -11.61
CA GLY A 79 -17.74 -2.87 -11.05
C GLY A 79 -18.99 -2.61 -11.89
N PHE A 80 -18.91 -2.83 -13.21
CA PHE A 80 -20.04 -2.67 -14.14
C PHE A 80 -20.78 -3.99 -14.43
N ASP A 81 -20.11 -5.14 -14.35
CA ASP A 81 -20.68 -6.47 -14.51
C ASP A 81 -21.31 -6.95 -13.18
N ILE A 82 -22.40 -6.29 -12.80
CA ILE A 82 -23.17 -6.57 -11.56
C ILE A 82 -23.67 -8.04 -11.53
N HIS A 83 -23.77 -8.69 -12.69
CA HIS A 83 -24.31 -10.04 -12.81
C HIS A 83 -23.23 -11.11 -13.08
N CYS A 84 -21.93 -10.77 -13.06
CA CYS A 84 -20.79 -11.67 -13.31
C CYS A 84 -20.96 -12.55 -14.56
N HIS A 85 -21.57 -12.02 -15.61
CA HIS A 85 -21.84 -12.79 -16.83
C HIS A 85 -20.68 -12.74 -17.83
N GLY A 86 -19.70 -11.85 -17.63
CA GLY A 86 -18.53 -11.74 -18.50
C GLY A 86 -18.78 -10.97 -19.80
N PHE A 87 -19.87 -10.18 -19.88
CA PHE A 87 -20.24 -9.37 -21.04
C PHE A 87 -20.88 -8.04 -20.62
#